data_AF-A0A848ZAF8-F1
#
_entry.id   AF-A0A848ZAF8-F1
#
_cell.length_a   1.000
_cell.length_b   1.000
_cell.length_c   1.000
_cell.angle_alpha   90.00
_cell.angle_beta   90.00
_cell.angle_gamma   90.00
#
_symmetry.space_group_name_H-M   'P 1'
#
loop_
_entity.id
_entity.type
_entity.pdbx_description
1 polymer ?
#
loop_
_entity_poly.entity_id
_entity_poly.type
_entity_poly.pdbx_seq_one_letter_code
_entity_poly.pdbx_strand_id
1 'polypeptide(L)'
;MEDHSWVQAFTGSITVCDPEGIILEMNHRAIETFKEQGGKKLIGTNLLDCHPEPARTKLKRLMEAEKANVYTVEKNGKRKFIYQTPWYQDEQYGGFVELILEIPEKMPHFVRKG
;
A
#
# COMPACT_ATOMS: atom_id res chain seq x y z
N MET A 1 -5.29 -2.08 -23.45
CA MET A 1 -4.83 -2.57 -22.13
C MET A 1 -5.95 -3.45 -21.60
N GLU A 2 -5.65 -4.72 -21.32
CA GLU A 2 -6.60 -5.55 -20.59
C GLU A 2 -6.88 -4.87 -19.25
N ASP A 3 -8.15 -4.56 -19.01
CA ASP A 3 -8.60 -3.98 -17.76
C ASP A 3 -8.37 -5.03 -16.66
N HIS A 4 -7.45 -4.76 -15.72
CA HIS A 4 -7.16 -5.63 -14.59
C HIS A 4 -8.29 -5.57 -13.55
N SER A 5 -9.51 -5.91 -13.98
CA SER A 5 -10.73 -5.84 -13.18
C SER A 5 -10.64 -6.59 -11.86
N TRP A 6 -9.82 -7.65 -11.80
CA TRP A 6 -9.53 -8.38 -10.57
C TRP A 6 -8.84 -7.53 -9.50
N VAL A 7 -8.01 -6.55 -9.88
CA VAL A 7 -7.34 -5.61 -8.94
C VAL A 7 -8.39 -4.77 -8.22
N GLN A 8 -9.40 -4.30 -8.98
CA GLN A 8 -10.51 -3.54 -8.42
C GLN A 8 -11.41 -4.38 -7.50
N ALA A 9 -11.56 -5.67 -7.80
CA ALA A 9 -12.33 -6.61 -6.98
C ALA A 9 -11.53 -7.22 -5.81
N PHE A 10 -10.20 -7.03 -5.76
CA PHE A 10 -9.36 -7.60 -4.71
C PHE A 10 -9.75 -7.08 -3.33
N THR A 11 -9.79 -7.98 -2.34
CA THR A 11 -10.30 -7.70 -1.00
C THR A 11 -9.32 -6.98 -0.09
N GLY A 12 -8.04 -6.93 -0.45
CA GLY A 12 -7.03 -6.07 0.17
C GLY A 12 -6.97 -4.70 -0.50
N SER A 13 -6.50 -3.70 0.24
CA SER A 13 -6.26 -2.36 -0.31
C SER A 13 -4.97 -2.36 -1.10
N ILE A 14 -5.00 -1.73 -2.28
CA ILE A 14 -3.84 -1.48 -3.14
C ILE A 14 -3.81 0.02 -3.42
N THR A 15 -2.69 0.65 -3.08
CA THR A 15 -2.39 2.05 -3.41
C THR A 15 -1.05 2.10 -4.12
N VAL A 16 -0.98 2.78 -5.27
CA VAL A 16 0.25 2.96 -6.05
C VAL A 16 0.56 4.45 -6.13
N CYS A 17 1.81 4.83 -5.91
CA CYS A 17 2.30 6.18 -6.14
C CYS A 17 3.54 6.20 -7.04
N ASP A 18 3.80 7.37 -7.61
CA ASP A 18 5.01 7.67 -8.39
C ASP A 18 6.24 7.91 -7.48
N PRO A 19 7.44 8.17 -8.04
CA PRO A 19 8.66 8.41 -7.24
C PRO A 19 8.56 9.59 -6.28
N GLU A 20 7.77 10.61 -6.63
CA GLU A 20 7.50 11.80 -5.82
C GLU A 20 6.41 11.57 -4.76
N GLY A 21 5.72 10.43 -4.80
CA GLY A 21 4.67 10.04 -3.88
C GLY A 21 3.28 10.48 -4.29
N ILE A 22 3.08 10.98 -5.50
CA ILE A 22 1.74 11.26 -6.04
C ILE A 22 1.01 9.95 -6.26
N ILE A 23 -0.17 9.82 -5.67
CA ILE A 23 -0.99 8.62 -5.78
C ILE A 23 -1.52 8.52 -7.22
N LEU A 24 -1.09 7.48 -7.92
CA LEU A 24 -1.49 7.17 -9.30
C LEU A 24 -2.78 6.37 -9.31
N GLU A 25 -2.86 5.34 -8.46
CA GLU A 25 -3.96 4.37 -8.48
C GLU A 25 -4.35 3.93 -7.09
N MET A 26 -5.64 3.66 -6.92
CA MET A 26 -6.22 3.03 -5.74
C MET A 26 -7.28 2.05 -6.19
N ASN A 27 -7.27 0.83 -5.66
CA ASN A 27 -8.37 -0.10 -5.91
C ASN A 27 -9.61 0.26 -5.08
N HIS A 28 -10.76 -0.36 -5.38
CA HIS A 28 -12.02 -0.10 -4.65
C HIS A 28 -11.87 -0.27 -3.13
N ARG A 29 -11.13 -1.29 -2.68
CA ARG A 29 -10.91 -1.52 -1.25
C ARG A 29 -10.09 -0.39 -0.59
N ALA A 30 -9.05 0.11 -1.25
CA ALA A 30 -8.27 1.25 -0.76
C ALA A 30 -9.15 2.51 -0.67
N ILE A 31 -9.94 2.79 -1.71
CA ILE A 31 -10.87 3.92 -1.73
C ILE A 31 -11.83 3.87 -0.53
N GLU A 32 -12.41 2.71 -0.23
CA GLU A 32 -13.31 2.56 0.93
C GLU A 32 -12.54 2.66 2.25
N THR A 33 -11.36 2.04 2.34
CA THR A 33 -10.51 2.07 3.55
C THR A 33 -10.13 3.50 3.95
N PHE A 34 -9.92 4.37 2.96
CA PHE A 34 -9.50 5.75 3.16
C PHE A 34 -10.63 6.76 2.89
N LYS A 35 -11.89 6.34 2.88
CA LYS A 35 -13.06 7.18 2.58
C LYS A 35 -13.14 8.43 3.46
N GLU A 36 -12.85 8.28 4.76
CA GLU A 36 -12.83 9.40 5.72
C GLU A 36 -11.69 10.41 5.46
N GLN A 37 -10.64 10.00 4.74
CA GLN A 37 -9.50 10.84 4.37
C GLN A 37 -9.63 11.42 2.96
N GLY A 38 -10.71 11.10 2.22
CA GLY A 38 -10.98 11.59 0.87
C GLY A 38 -11.26 10.49 -0.15
N GLY A 39 -10.93 9.22 0.17
CA GLY A 39 -11.15 8.07 -0.70
C GLY A 39 -10.57 8.29 -2.10
N LYS A 40 -11.41 8.21 -3.13
CA LYS A 40 -11.00 8.41 -4.54
C LYS A 40 -10.34 9.76 -4.80
N LYS A 41 -10.65 10.79 -4.00
CA LYS A 41 -10.06 12.14 -4.15
C LYS A 41 -8.58 12.19 -3.76
N LEU A 42 -8.04 11.13 -3.17
CA LEU A 42 -6.62 11.02 -2.85
C LEU A 42 -5.77 10.75 -4.10
N ILE A 43 -6.36 10.21 -5.17
CA ILE A 43 -5.64 10.05 -6.45
C ILE A 43 -5.24 11.44 -6.96
N GLY A 44 -3.96 11.62 -7.28
CA GLY A 44 -3.35 12.90 -7.65
C GLY A 44 -2.86 13.75 -6.48
N THR A 45 -3.08 13.32 -5.22
CA THR A 45 -2.49 13.94 -4.03
C THR A 45 -1.22 13.21 -3.60
N ASN A 46 -0.44 13.80 -2.69
CA ASN A 46 0.80 13.18 -2.21
C ASN A 46 0.54 12.22 -1.02
N LEU A 47 0.98 10.97 -1.16
CA LEU A 47 0.89 9.92 -0.14
C LEU A 47 1.56 10.31 1.19
N LEU A 48 2.62 11.12 1.14
CA LEU A 48 3.33 11.58 2.33
C LEU A 48 2.45 12.47 3.22
N ASP A 49 1.50 13.21 2.63
CA ASP A 49 0.60 14.09 3.37
C ASP A 49 -0.42 13.32 4.21
N CYS A 50 -0.75 12.09 3.81
CA CYS A 50 -1.61 11.18 4.56
C CYS A 50 -0.95 10.65 5.85
N HIS A 51 0.35 10.89 6.04
CA HIS A 51 1.13 10.37 7.16
C HIS A 51 1.51 11.50 8.14
N PRO A 52 1.29 11.30 9.46
CA PRO A 52 1.86 12.16 10.49
C PRO A 52 3.35 11.81 10.70
N GLU A 53 4.10 12.72 11.35
CA GLU A 53 5.42 12.36 11.86
C GLU A 53 5.32 11.37 13.03
N PRO A 54 6.25 10.41 13.17
CA PRO A 54 7.46 10.20 12.35
C PRO A 54 7.24 9.33 11.10
N ALA A 55 6.01 8.88 10.83
CA ALA A 55 5.72 7.92 9.75
C ALA A 55 6.00 8.52 8.36
N ARG A 56 5.71 9.81 8.17
CA ARG A 56 6.01 10.55 6.94
C ARG A 56 7.49 10.51 6.59
N THR A 57 8.35 10.93 7.52
CA THR A 57 9.81 10.90 7.29
C THR A 57 10.32 9.48 7.04
N LYS A 58 9.77 8.48 7.74
CA LYS A 58 10.12 7.08 7.51
C LYS A 58 9.75 6.63 6.08
N LEU A 59 8.53 6.91 5.63
CA LEU A 59 8.06 6.52 4.30
C LEU A 59 8.90 7.17 3.20
N LYS A 60 9.19 8.47 3.31
CA LYS A 60 10.04 9.19 2.36
C LYS A 60 11.41 8.52 2.21
N ARG A 61 12.07 8.15 3.32
CA ARG A 61 13.37 7.45 3.29
C ARG A 61 13.28 6.06 2.66
N LEU A 62 12.18 5.34 2.84
CA LEU A 62 11.98 4.03 2.23
C LEU A 62 11.83 4.13 0.72
N MET A 63 11.12 5.16 0.25
CA MET A 63 10.98 5.45 -1.17
C MET A 63 12.31 5.86 -1.80
N GLU A 64 13.04 6.80 -1.18
CA GLU A 64 14.37 7.24 -1.65
C GLU A 64 15.41 6.10 -1.67
N ALA A 65 15.32 5.16 -0.74
CA ALA A 65 16.21 4.01 -0.67
C ALA A 65 15.70 2.79 -1.46
N GLU A 66 14.50 2.87 -2.03
CA GLU A 66 13.81 1.77 -2.72
C GLU A 66 13.74 0.50 -1.85
N LYS A 67 13.40 0.65 -0.56
CA LYS A 67 13.41 -0.44 0.42
C LYS A 67 12.03 -0.85 0.88
N ALA A 68 11.75 -2.15 0.78
CA ALA A 68 10.51 -2.70 1.32
C ALA A 68 10.40 -2.49 2.85
N ASN A 69 9.18 -2.26 3.31
CA ASN A 69 8.79 -2.19 4.72
C ASN A 69 7.54 -3.04 4.92
N VAL A 70 7.68 -4.10 5.73
CA VAL A 70 6.67 -5.14 5.89
C VAL A 70 6.41 -5.35 7.37
N TYR A 71 5.16 -5.21 7.79
CA TYR A 71 4.81 -5.29 9.21
C TYR A 71 3.31 -5.57 9.40
N THR A 72 2.93 -5.88 10.63
CA THR A 72 1.51 -5.94 11.03
C THR A 72 1.18 -4.82 11.99
N VAL A 73 -0.06 -4.33 11.92
CA VAL A 73 -0.63 -3.36 12.87
C VAL A 73 -2.00 -3.82 13.33
N GLU A 74 -2.36 -3.51 14.56
CA GLU A 74 -3.72 -3.73 15.06
C GLU A 74 -4.43 -2.38 15.22
N LYS A 75 -5.63 -2.27 14.63
CA LYS A 75 -6.47 -1.07 14.76
C LYS A 75 -7.93 -1.50 14.85
N ASN A 76 -8.64 -1.00 15.86
CA ASN A 76 -10.05 -1.34 16.11
C ASN A 76 -10.30 -2.86 16.19
N GLY A 77 -9.41 -3.60 16.86
CA GLY A 77 -9.50 -5.05 17.01
C GLY A 77 -9.26 -5.86 15.72
N LYS A 78 -8.81 -5.21 14.63
CA LYS A 78 -8.46 -5.88 13.38
C LYS A 78 -6.96 -5.85 13.17
N ARG A 79 -6.36 -7.03 12.98
CA ARG A 79 -4.96 -7.16 12.57
C ARG A 79 -4.85 -6.95 11.06
N LYS A 80 -3.94 -6.07 10.65
CA LYS A 80 -3.65 -5.75 9.27
C LYS A 80 -2.19 -6.05 8.97
N PHE A 81 -1.94 -6.72 7.85
CA PHE A 81 -0.63 -6.86 7.25
C PHE A 81 -0.42 -5.72 6.26
N ILE A 82 0.71 -5.04 6.38
CA ILE A 82 1.12 -3.92 5.55
C ILE A 82 2.38 -4.34 4.80
N TYR A 83 2.35 -4.23 3.47
CA TYR A 83 3.51 -4.46 2.61
C TYR A 83 3.72 -3.24 1.72
N GLN A 84 4.76 -2.48 2.01
CA GLN A 84 5.17 -1.33 1.22
C GLN A 84 6.45 -1.71 0.47
N THR A 85 6.50 -1.50 -0.84
CA THR A 85 7.66 -1.88 -1.67
C THR A 85 7.77 -1.02 -2.92
N PRO A 86 8.99 -0.81 -3.44
CA PRO A 86 9.16 -0.21 -4.76
C PRO A 86 8.50 -1.08 -5.84
N TRP A 87 8.02 -0.43 -6.90
CA TRP A 87 7.66 -1.07 -8.16
C TRP A 87 8.50 -0.49 -9.30
N TYR A 88 8.66 -1.27 -10.36
CA TYR A 88 9.53 -0.94 -11.48
C TYR A 88 8.81 -1.19 -12.79
N GLN A 89 9.09 -0.34 -13.77
CA GLN A 89 8.71 -0.55 -15.17
C GLN A 89 9.96 -0.38 -16.01
N ASP A 90 10.27 -1.37 -16.85
CA ASP A 90 11.47 -1.38 -17.69
C ASP A 90 12.77 -1.09 -16.90
N GLU A 91 12.90 -1.73 -15.72
CA GLU A 91 14.00 -1.57 -14.76
C GLU A 91 14.14 -0.16 -14.14
N GLN A 92 13.25 0.78 -14.49
CA GLN A 92 13.19 2.11 -13.91
C GLN A 92 12.27 2.11 -12.69
N TYR A 93 12.72 2.75 -11.61
CA TYR A 93 11.92 2.95 -10.41
C TYR A 93 10.67 3.76 -10.75
N GLY A 94 9.51 3.13 -10.57
CA GLY A 94 8.21 3.71 -10.86
C GLY A 94 7.57 4.39 -9.65
N GLY A 95 8.06 4.13 -8.44
CA GLY A 95 7.48 4.62 -7.19
C GLY A 95 7.18 3.50 -6.21
N PHE A 96 6.15 3.65 -5.39
CA PHE A 96 5.81 2.68 -4.33
C PHE A 96 4.43 2.08 -4.49
N VAL A 97 4.30 0.81 -4.10
CA VAL A 97 3.01 0.15 -3.88
C VAL A 97 2.85 -0.16 -2.40
N GLU A 98 1.67 0.14 -1.87
CA GLU A 98 1.24 -0.25 -0.53
C GLU A 98 0.08 -1.25 -0.63
N LEU A 99 0.27 -2.39 0.02
CA LEU A 99 -0.75 -3.41 0.22
C LEU A 99 -1.19 -3.42 1.68
N ILE A 100 -2.50 -3.39 1.91
CA ILE A 100 -3.09 -3.56 3.25
C ILE A 100 -4.07 -4.73 3.21
N LEU A 101 -3.77 -5.78 3.96
CA LEU A 101 -4.64 -6.95 4.09
C LEU A 101 -5.11 -7.10 5.53
N GLU A 102 -6.41 -7.20 5.75
CA GLU A 102 -6.92 -7.69 7.04
C GLU A 102 -6.61 -9.18 7.15
N ILE A 103 -5.92 -9.58 8.22
CA ILE A 103 -5.54 -10.97 8.48
C ILE A 103 -6.15 -11.46 9.80
N PRO A 104 -6.44 -12.76 9.93
CA PRO A 104 -6.86 -13.34 11.19
C PRO A 104 -5.81 -13.15 12.29
N GLU A 105 -6.24 -13.08 13.55
CA GLU A 105 -5.35 -13.00 14.71
C GLU A 105 -4.42 -14.22 14.79
N LYS A 106 -4.94 -15.40 14.42
CA LYS A 106 -4.18 -16.65 14.31
C LYS A 106 -4.29 -17.16 12.88
N MET A 107 -3.15 -17.34 12.23
CA MET A 107 -3.06 -17.91 10.87
C MET A 107 -2.09 -19.10 10.87
N PRO A 108 -2.38 -20.16 10.10
CA PRO A 108 -1.43 -21.24 9.90
C PRO A 108 -0.12 -20.74 9.27
N HIS A 109 1.01 -21.24 9.77
CA HIS A 109 2.32 -21.04 9.15
C HIS A 109 2.88 -22.41 8.74
N PHE A 110 3.15 -22.59 7.46
CA PHE A 110 3.68 -23.84 6.91
C PHE A 110 5.08 -23.60 6.37
N VAL A 111 6.07 -24.36 6.86
CA VAL A 111 7.42 -24.42 6.29
C VAL A 111 7.48 -25.59 5.30
N ARG A 112 7.76 -25.33 4.03
CA ARG A 112 7.94 -26.36 2.98
C ARG A 112 9.41 -26.37 2.55
N LYS A 113 9.95 -27.55 2.23
CA LYS A 113 11.28 -27.66 1.59
C LYS A 113 11.13 -27.24 0.12
N GLY A 114 12.03 -26.37 -0.35
CA GLY A 114 12.12 -25.93 -1.75
C GLY A 114 12.71 -26.99 -2.66
#